data_AF-A0A960VXE5-F1
#
_entry.id   AF-A0A960VXE5-F1
#
_cell.length_a   1.000
_cell.length_b   1.000
_cell.length_c   1.000
_cell.angle_alpha   90.00
_cell.angle_beta   90.00
_cell.angle_gamma   90.00
#
_symmetry.space_group_name_H-M   'P 1'
#
loop_
_entity.id
_entity.type
_entity.pdbx_description
1 polymer ?
#
loop_
_entity_poly.entity_id
_entity_poly.type
_entity_poly.pdbx_seq_one_letter_code
_entity_poly.pdbx_strand_id
1 'polypeptide(L)'
;MATAQGTNTIVHSARNLLKQITIYSDSEKRIKVVKEMYQKRFPEPLDENITIEQLRGKEGARVRKIYEECSALYGVPWSGRSYDQGNWNYADPVNRGLSAANACLYGVVHAAILACGFSPAIGFVHTGKQLSFVYDIADLYKAEITIPVAFMAAKETPHQIERTVRYTCRDKFKEKKIMKRIIKDVKDLIYGSDYDGEIDTFAEGRDVAVSY
;
A
#
# COMPACT_ATOMS: atom_id res chain seq x y z
N MET A 1 41.95 -14.41 -17.50
CA MET A 1 41.65 -13.33 -16.54
C MET A 1 40.25 -12.86 -16.81
N ALA A 2 39.29 -13.28 -15.99
CA ALA A 2 37.88 -12.99 -16.18
C ALA A 2 37.61 -11.51 -15.88
N THR A 3 36.98 -10.82 -16.84
CA THR A 3 36.45 -9.48 -16.69
C THR A 3 35.27 -9.51 -15.73
N ALA A 4 35.30 -8.63 -14.73
CA ALA A 4 34.23 -8.49 -13.75
C ALA A 4 32.93 -8.08 -14.45
N GLN A 5 31.98 -9.01 -14.54
CA GLN A 5 30.60 -8.71 -14.92
C GLN A 5 30.00 -7.80 -13.84
N GLY A 6 29.62 -6.60 -14.26
CA GLY A 6 28.99 -5.60 -13.42
C GLY A 6 27.74 -6.15 -12.75
N THR A 7 27.65 -5.98 -11.44
CA THR A 7 26.41 -6.10 -10.68
C THR A 7 25.43 -5.04 -11.20
N ASN A 8 24.59 -5.41 -12.16
CA ASN A 8 23.54 -4.54 -12.70
C ASN A 8 22.48 -4.31 -11.61
N THR A 9 22.69 -3.29 -10.80
CA THR A 9 21.78 -2.88 -9.74
C THR A 9 20.51 -2.31 -10.38
N ILE A 10 19.36 -2.93 -10.08
CA ILE A 10 18.00 -2.57 -10.53
C ILE A 10 17.66 -1.08 -10.26
N VAL A 11 18.42 -0.40 -9.39
CA VAL A 11 18.23 1.01 -9.00
C VAL A 11 18.70 2.06 -10.02
N HIS A 12 19.28 1.70 -11.16
CA HIS A 12 19.68 2.67 -12.18
C HIS A 12 18.68 2.84 -13.34
N SER A 13 17.70 1.95 -13.47
CA SER A 13 16.72 2.02 -14.54
C SER A 13 15.47 2.80 -14.12
N ALA A 14 15.11 3.83 -14.89
CA ALA A 14 13.84 4.56 -14.71
C ALA A 14 12.62 3.84 -15.30
N ARG A 15 12.79 2.61 -15.82
CA ARG A 15 11.73 1.84 -16.50
C ARG A 15 10.43 1.74 -15.69
N ASN A 16 10.52 1.40 -14.41
CA ASN A 16 9.34 1.21 -13.57
C ASN A 16 8.59 2.53 -13.33
N LEU A 17 9.32 3.63 -13.14
CA LEU A 17 8.74 4.97 -13.06
C LEU A 17 8.03 5.36 -14.37
N LEU A 18 8.69 5.17 -15.52
CA LEU A 18 8.11 5.50 -16.83
C LEU A 18 6.86 4.65 -17.10
N LYS A 19 6.89 3.35 -16.80
CA LYS A 19 5.72 2.47 -16.92
C LYS A 19 4.57 2.92 -16.03
N GLN A 20 4.84 3.27 -14.77
CA GLN A 20 3.83 3.79 -13.85
C GLN A 20 3.18 5.07 -14.40
N ILE A 21 3.98 5.99 -14.97
CA ILE A 21 3.46 7.20 -15.64
C ILE A 21 2.58 6.83 -16.83
N THR A 22 3.05 5.93 -17.72
CA THR A 22 2.28 5.50 -18.90
C THR A 22 0.92 4.93 -18.53
N ILE A 23 0.82 4.14 -17.46
CA ILE A 23 -0.45 3.58 -17.00
C ILE A 23 -1.32 4.66 -16.36
N TYR A 24 -0.73 5.55 -15.56
CA TYR A 24 -1.48 6.63 -14.90
C TYR A 24 -2.07 7.62 -15.92
N SER A 25 -1.33 7.92 -16.99
CA SER A 25 -1.74 8.86 -18.05
C SER A 25 -2.80 8.32 -19.01
N ASP A 26 -3.09 7.01 -18.95
CA ASP A 26 -4.10 6.34 -19.78
C ASP A 26 -5.32 6.01 -18.92
N SER A 27 -6.48 6.59 -19.25
CA SER A 27 -7.69 6.47 -18.43
C SER A 27 -8.19 5.04 -18.29
N GLU A 28 -8.13 4.24 -19.36
CA GLU A 28 -8.59 2.85 -19.35
C GLU A 28 -7.65 1.97 -18.54
N LYS A 29 -6.34 2.10 -18.75
CA LYS A 29 -5.34 1.36 -17.97
C LYS A 29 -5.39 1.75 -16.49
N ARG A 30 -5.54 3.03 -16.19
CA ARG A 30 -5.68 3.52 -14.82
C ARG A 30 -6.90 2.91 -14.13
N ILE A 31 -8.06 2.87 -14.79
CA ILE A 31 -9.28 2.25 -14.26
C ILE A 31 -9.06 0.76 -14.02
N LYS A 32 -8.37 0.06 -14.92
CA LYS A 32 -8.02 -1.37 -14.72
C LYS A 32 -7.21 -1.57 -13.45
N VAL A 33 -6.16 -0.77 -13.23
CA VAL A 33 -5.36 -0.85 -11.99
C VAL A 33 -6.22 -0.57 -10.76
N VAL A 34 -7.06 0.45 -10.78
CA VAL A 34 -7.97 0.75 -9.66
C VAL A 34 -8.89 -0.44 -9.35
N LYS A 35 -9.48 -1.07 -10.36
CA LYS A 35 -10.33 -2.26 -10.18
C LYS A 35 -9.55 -3.44 -9.59
N GLU A 36 -8.35 -3.71 -10.07
CA GLU A 36 -7.45 -4.74 -9.52
C GLU A 36 -7.09 -4.47 -8.04
N MET A 37 -6.82 -3.21 -7.71
CA MET A 37 -6.56 -2.80 -6.33
C MET A 37 -7.76 -3.04 -5.40
N TYR A 38 -8.99 -2.82 -5.89
CA TYR A 38 -10.19 -3.18 -5.13
C TYR A 38 -10.35 -4.70 -5.07
N GLN A 39 -10.17 -5.42 -6.18
CA GLN A 39 -10.31 -6.88 -6.23
C GLN A 39 -9.42 -7.56 -5.17
N LYS A 40 -8.17 -7.13 -5.01
CA LYS A 40 -7.25 -7.65 -3.98
C LYS A 40 -7.76 -7.47 -2.53
N ARG A 41 -8.77 -6.62 -2.29
CA ARG A 41 -9.36 -6.36 -0.97
C ARG A 41 -10.63 -7.16 -0.70
N PHE A 42 -11.23 -7.76 -1.72
CA PHE A 42 -12.44 -8.58 -1.58
C PHE A 42 -12.11 -10.04 -1.89
N PRO A 43 -12.60 -11.00 -1.08
CA PRO A 43 -12.40 -12.42 -1.37
C PRO A 43 -13.23 -12.88 -2.57
N GLU A 44 -14.34 -12.20 -2.84
CA GLU A 44 -15.26 -12.50 -3.93
C GLU A 44 -14.85 -11.74 -5.21
N PRO A 45 -15.03 -12.34 -6.39
CA PRO A 45 -14.89 -11.62 -7.67
C PRO A 45 -15.83 -10.41 -7.73
N LEU A 46 -15.30 -9.29 -8.20
CA LEU A 46 -16.06 -8.07 -8.48
C LEU A 46 -16.67 -8.17 -9.88
N ASP A 47 -17.88 -7.63 -10.04
CA ASP A 47 -18.53 -7.50 -11.34
C ASP A 47 -17.67 -6.62 -12.27
N GLU A 48 -17.46 -7.07 -13.51
CA GLU A 48 -16.67 -6.36 -14.51
C GLU A 48 -17.24 -4.95 -14.80
N ASN A 49 -18.56 -4.79 -14.71
CA ASN A 49 -19.26 -3.53 -14.99
C ASN A 49 -19.41 -2.63 -13.76
N ILE A 50 -18.87 -3.02 -12.61
CA ILE A 50 -18.97 -2.22 -11.39
C ILE A 50 -18.27 -0.86 -11.56
N THR A 51 -18.94 0.20 -11.11
CA THR A 51 -18.37 1.56 -11.14
C THR A 51 -17.41 1.78 -9.97
N ILE A 52 -16.49 2.73 -10.12
CA ILE A 52 -15.56 3.11 -9.04
C ILE A 52 -16.32 3.63 -7.81
N GLU A 53 -17.44 4.33 -8.01
CA GLU A 53 -18.28 4.84 -6.93
C GLU A 53 -18.93 3.71 -6.13
N GLN A 54 -19.44 2.68 -6.82
CA GLN A 54 -19.97 1.48 -6.19
C GLN A 54 -18.86 0.73 -5.41
N LEU A 55 -17.65 0.61 -5.98
CA LEU A 55 -16.50 0.02 -5.29
C LEU A 55 -16.13 0.79 -4.02
N ARG A 56 -16.12 2.13 -4.07
CA ARG A 56 -15.89 2.97 -2.89
C ARG A 56 -16.96 2.74 -1.82
N GLY A 57 -18.23 2.61 -2.21
CA GLY A 57 -19.33 2.29 -1.30
C GLY A 57 -19.15 0.93 -0.63
N LYS A 58 -18.85 -0.11 -1.42
CA LYS A 58 -18.58 -1.47 -0.90
C LYS A 58 -17.37 -1.49 0.04
N GLU A 59 -16.30 -0.79 -0.30
CA GLU A 59 -15.10 -0.71 0.55
C GLU A 59 -15.40 0.02 1.86
N GLY A 60 -16.16 1.11 1.82
CA GLY A 60 -16.60 1.81 3.03
C GLY A 60 -17.44 0.95 3.96
N ALA A 61 -18.33 0.11 3.41
CA ALA A 61 -19.08 -0.87 4.20
C ALA A 61 -18.17 -1.97 4.78
N ARG A 62 -17.27 -2.52 3.96
CA ARG A 62 -16.30 -3.55 4.38
C ARG A 62 -15.43 -3.06 5.54
N VAL A 63 -14.84 -1.87 5.42
CA VAL A 63 -13.97 -1.30 6.45
C VAL A 63 -14.73 -1.03 7.75
N ARG A 64 -15.97 -0.53 7.69
CA ARG A 64 -16.81 -0.35 8.88
C ARG A 64 -17.06 -1.68 9.60
N LYS A 65 -17.42 -2.72 8.85
CA LYS A 65 -17.62 -4.07 9.38
C LYS A 65 -16.37 -4.62 10.06
N ILE A 66 -15.19 -4.43 9.47
CA ILE A 66 -13.90 -4.87 10.07
C ILE A 66 -13.65 -4.16 11.41
N TYR A 67 -13.94 -2.85 11.50
CA TYR A 67 -13.82 -2.13 12.76
C TYR A 67 -14.82 -2.62 13.82
N GLU A 68 -16.06 -2.91 13.43
CA GLU A 68 -17.09 -3.49 14.31
C GLU A 68 -16.67 -4.87 14.83
N GLU A 69 -16.14 -5.73 13.94
CA GLU A 69 -15.62 -7.05 14.29
C GLU A 69 -14.43 -6.97 15.24
N CYS A 70 -13.47 -6.07 14.99
CA CYS A 70 -12.33 -5.87 15.88
C CYS A 70 -12.77 -5.28 17.24
N SER A 71 -13.71 -4.33 17.23
CA SER A 71 -14.31 -3.77 18.44
C SER A 71 -14.92 -4.87 19.31
N ALA A 72 -15.72 -5.75 18.72
CA ALA A 72 -16.34 -6.88 19.39
C ALA A 72 -15.30 -7.91 19.88
N LEU A 73 -14.33 -8.27 19.03
CA LEU A 73 -13.32 -9.28 19.32
C LEU A 73 -12.42 -8.89 20.50
N TYR A 74 -11.97 -7.63 20.53
CA TYR A 74 -11.05 -7.15 21.57
C TYR A 74 -11.75 -6.44 22.73
N GLY A 75 -13.08 -6.22 22.64
CA GLY A 75 -13.86 -5.51 23.65
C GLY A 75 -13.41 -4.05 23.81
N VAL A 76 -13.07 -3.38 22.69
CA VAL A 76 -12.61 -1.99 22.65
C VAL A 76 -13.66 -1.15 21.91
N PRO A 77 -14.34 -0.20 22.58
CA PRO A 77 -15.36 0.63 21.94
C PRO A 77 -14.82 1.38 20.71
N TRP A 78 -15.62 1.41 19.64
CA TRP A 78 -15.29 2.13 18.41
C TRP A 78 -16.40 3.11 18.04
N SER A 79 -16.07 4.39 18.01
CA SER A 79 -16.98 5.49 17.63
C SER A 79 -16.59 6.15 16.30
N GLY A 80 -15.64 5.55 15.57
CA GLY A 80 -15.12 6.08 14.31
C GLY A 80 -13.69 6.62 14.40
N ARG A 81 -13.12 6.91 13.22
CA ARG A 81 -11.76 7.41 13.09
C ARG A 81 -11.74 8.89 13.48
N SER A 82 -11.04 9.23 14.56
CA SER A 82 -10.80 10.61 14.97
C SER A 82 -9.31 10.93 14.89
N TYR A 83 -8.97 12.04 14.23
CA TYR A 83 -7.59 12.51 14.10
C TYR A 83 -7.54 14.00 14.40
N ASP A 84 -7.15 14.34 15.64
CA ASP A 84 -6.84 15.72 16.01
C ASP A 84 -5.32 15.94 15.91
N GLN A 85 -4.88 16.67 14.89
CA GLN A 85 -3.47 17.03 14.68
C GLN A 85 -2.94 17.97 15.77
N GLY A 86 -3.81 18.75 16.41
CA GLY A 86 -3.44 19.70 17.45
C GLY A 86 -3.32 19.07 18.84
N ASN A 87 -3.89 17.88 19.05
CA ASN A 87 -4.00 17.29 20.39
C ASN A 87 -3.87 15.76 20.40
N TRP A 88 -2.68 15.26 20.03
CA TRP A 88 -2.37 13.83 19.93
C TRP A 88 -2.75 13.01 21.18
N ASN A 89 -2.56 13.56 22.38
CA ASN A 89 -2.82 12.87 23.65
C ASN A 89 -4.32 12.77 24.01
N TYR A 90 -5.18 13.51 23.32
CA TYR A 90 -6.63 13.53 23.56
C TYR A 90 -7.40 12.52 22.70
N ALA A 91 -6.74 11.94 21.68
CA ALA A 91 -7.31 10.84 20.92
C ALA A 91 -7.37 9.57 21.80
N ASP A 92 -8.46 8.82 21.69
CA ASP A 92 -8.61 7.55 22.39
C ASP A 92 -7.45 6.58 22.02
N PRO A 93 -7.13 5.60 22.90
CA PRO A 93 -6.02 4.70 22.67
C PRO A 93 -6.06 4.02 21.30
N VAL A 94 -7.22 3.52 20.86
CA VAL A 94 -7.33 2.80 19.57
C VAL A 94 -7.03 3.70 18.38
N ASN A 95 -7.46 4.96 18.39
CA ASN A 95 -7.14 5.92 17.35
C ASN A 95 -5.63 6.25 17.30
N ARG A 96 -4.96 6.39 18.46
CA ARG A 96 -3.49 6.54 18.50
C ARG A 96 -2.79 5.29 17.98
N GLY A 97 -3.26 4.11 18.38
CA GLY A 97 -2.75 2.82 17.91
C GLY A 97 -2.88 2.65 16.40
N LEU A 98 -4.04 2.98 15.83
CA LEU A 98 -4.27 2.97 14.37
C LEU A 98 -3.33 3.93 13.65
N SER A 99 -3.09 5.13 14.18
CA SER A 99 -2.16 6.09 13.60
C SER A 99 -0.72 5.55 13.60
N ALA A 100 -0.27 5.01 14.74
CA ALA A 100 1.06 4.41 14.87
C ALA A 100 1.23 3.20 13.95
N ALA A 101 0.23 2.31 13.87
CA ALA A 101 0.26 1.11 13.05
C ALA A 101 0.33 1.46 11.56
N ASN A 102 -0.50 2.42 11.13
CA ASN A 102 -0.51 2.89 9.75
C ASN A 102 0.81 3.58 9.39
N ALA A 103 1.39 4.39 10.28
CA ALA A 103 2.71 4.98 10.05
C ALA A 103 3.80 3.92 9.81
N CYS A 104 3.80 2.83 10.59
CA CYS A 104 4.71 1.70 10.36
C CYS A 104 4.50 1.06 8.99
N LEU A 105 3.25 0.79 8.62
CA LEU A 105 2.93 0.19 7.33
C LEU A 105 3.33 1.11 6.17
N TYR A 106 3.04 2.41 6.27
CA TYR A 106 3.41 3.40 5.27
C TYR A 106 4.93 3.46 5.08
N GLY A 107 5.71 3.36 6.16
CA GLY A 107 7.18 3.29 6.06
C GLY A 107 7.67 2.08 5.26
N VAL A 108 7.12 0.89 5.52
CA VAL A 108 7.48 -0.34 4.78
C VAL A 108 7.06 -0.26 3.32
N VAL A 109 5.85 0.21 3.06
CA VAL A 109 5.32 0.38 1.69
C VAL A 109 6.13 1.40 0.91
N HIS A 110 6.46 2.54 1.52
CA HIS A 110 7.27 3.58 0.88
C HIS A 110 8.67 3.04 0.52
N ALA A 111 9.33 2.33 1.44
CA ALA A 111 10.61 1.68 1.16
C ALA A 111 10.52 0.69 -0.01
N ALA A 112 9.44 -0.12 -0.08
CA ALA A 112 9.24 -1.07 -1.16
C ALA A 112 9.03 -0.39 -2.53
N ILE A 113 8.22 0.67 -2.56
CA ILE A 113 7.96 1.48 -3.76
C ILE A 113 9.27 2.05 -4.31
N LEU A 114 10.09 2.68 -3.45
CA LEU A 114 11.37 3.24 -3.84
C LEU A 114 12.36 2.16 -4.28
N ALA A 115 12.46 1.05 -3.55
CA ALA A 115 13.35 -0.07 -3.90
C ALA A 115 13.00 -0.70 -5.26
N CYS A 116 11.74 -0.60 -5.68
CA CYS A 116 11.29 -1.05 -7.00
C CYS A 116 11.41 0.03 -8.09
N GLY A 117 11.88 1.24 -7.79
CA GLY A 117 12.01 2.31 -8.78
C GLY A 117 10.68 2.94 -9.21
N PHE A 118 9.64 2.87 -8.38
CA PHE A 118 8.36 3.56 -8.58
C PHE A 118 8.33 4.89 -7.82
N SER A 119 7.45 5.80 -8.24
CA SER A 119 7.18 7.04 -7.52
C SER A 119 6.09 6.87 -6.45
N PRO A 120 6.31 7.32 -5.21
CA PRO A 120 5.27 7.34 -4.16
C PRO A 120 4.16 8.36 -4.43
N ALA A 121 4.40 9.36 -5.29
CA ALA A 121 3.44 10.43 -5.54
C ALA A 121 2.36 10.06 -6.56
N ILE A 122 2.63 9.08 -7.43
CA ILE A 122 1.73 8.69 -8.53
C ILE A 122 0.81 7.55 -8.07
N GLY A 123 -0.24 7.92 -7.33
CA GLY A 123 -1.31 7.01 -6.92
C GLY A 123 -2.41 6.88 -7.97
N PHE A 124 -3.11 5.75 -7.95
CA PHE A 124 -4.22 5.40 -8.82
C PHE A 124 -5.57 5.73 -8.18
N VAL A 125 -5.78 5.31 -6.92
CA VAL A 125 -6.99 5.58 -6.13
C VAL A 125 -6.88 6.91 -5.40
N HIS A 126 -5.81 7.09 -4.62
CA HIS A 126 -5.47 8.37 -4.03
C HIS A 126 -4.71 9.22 -5.05
N THR A 127 -4.99 10.52 -5.10
CA THR A 127 -4.28 11.48 -5.95
C THR A 127 -4.04 12.80 -5.22
N GLY A 128 -3.13 13.62 -5.76
CA GLY A 128 -2.86 14.97 -5.26
C GLY A 128 -1.97 15.06 -4.03
N LYS A 129 -1.48 13.92 -3.49
CA LYS A 129 -0.54 13.89 -2.35
C LYS A 129 0.79 13.24 -2.75
N GLN A 130 1.88 13.68 -2.11
CA GLN A 130 3.23 13.14 -2.34
C GLN A 130 3.39 11.64 -1.97
N LEU A 131 2.45 11.10 -1.19
CA LEU A 131 2.44 9.70 -0.75
C LEU A 131 1.20 8.95 -1.27
N SER A 132 0.58 9.43 -2.34
CA SER A 132 -0.67 8.84 -2.87
C SER A 132 -0.54 7.34 -3.14
N PHE A 133 0.54 6.91 -3.80
CA PHE A 133 0.77 5.50 -4.10
C PHE A 133 1.09 4.67 -2.84
N VAL A 134 1.68 5.29 -1.82
CA VAL A 134 1.89 4.64 -0.53
C VAL A 134 0.56 4.30 0.14
N TYR A 135 -0.41 5.21 0.09
CA TYR A 135 -1.74 4.97 0.67
C TYR A 135 -2.50 3.89 -0.09
N ASP A 136 -2.43 3.93 -1.41
CA ASP A 136 -2.99 2.93 -2.33
C ASP A 136 -2.56 1.51 -1.98
N ILE A 137 -1.25 1.30 -1.90
CA ILE A 137 -0.67 -0.02 -1.60
C ILE A 137 -0.89 -0.41 -0.13
N ALA A 138 -0.78 0.53 0.81
CA ALA A 138 -0.99 0.24 2.23
C ALA A 138 -2.41 -0.25 2.53
N ASP A 139 -3.42 0.31 1.87
CA ASP A 139 -4.81 -0.08 2.07
C ASP A 139 -5.09 -1.55 1.70
N LEU A 140 -4.24 -2.20 0.90
CA LEU A 140 -4.32 -3.64 0.64
C LEU A 140 -4.08 -4.49 1.91
N TYR A 141 -3.35 -3.96 2.90
CA TYR A 141 -2.89 -4.73 4.07
C TYR A 141 -3.43 -4.22 5.40
N LYS A 142 -4.06 -3.04 5.46
CA LYS A 142 -4.54 -2.44 6.72
C LYS A 142 -5.54 -3.33 7.45
N ALA A 143 -6.52 -3.86 6.71
CA ALA A 143 -7.53 -4.77 7.22
C ALA A 143 -6.91 -6.03 7.85
N GLU A 144 -5.85 -6.56 7.24
CA GLU A 144 -5.20 -7.79 7.65
C GLU A 144 -4.26 -7.59 8.86
N ILE A 145 -3.73 -6.38 9.05
CA ILE A 145 -2.61 -6.13 9.97
C ILE A 145 -2.87 -4.96 10.91
N THR A 146 -2.92 -3.74 10.39
CA THR A 146 -2.83 -2.54 11.24
C THR A 146 -4.09 -2.34 12.07
N ILE A 147 -5.26 -2.67 11.53
CA ILE A 147 -6.53 -2.57 12.26
C ILE A 147 -6.57 -3.57 13.43
N PRO A 148 -6.41 -4.89 13.23
CA PRO A 148 -6.38 -5.84 14.34
C PRO A 148 -5.31 -5.53 15.40
N VAL A 149 -4.09 -5.13 14.97
CA VAL A 149 -2.98 -4.83 15.89
C VAL A 149 -3.31 -3.62 16.77
N ALA A 150 -3.95 -2.58 16.22
CA ALA A 150 -4.32 -1.40 17.00
C ALA A 150 -5.38 -1.72 18.07
N PHE A 151 -6.39 -2.52 17.72
CA PHE A 151 -7.44 -2.93 18.67
C PHE A 151 -6.89 -3.85 19.75
N MET A 152 -6.06 -4.83 19.38
CA MET A 152 -5.37 -5.68 20.34
C MET A 152 -4.54 -4.84 21.33
N ALA A 153 -3.71 -3.93 20.82
CA ALA A 153 -2.85 -3.11 21.69
C ALA A 153 -3.64 -2.15 22.57
N ALA A 154 -4.80 -1.68 22.11
CA ALA A 154 -5.73 -0.86 22.90
C ALA A 154 -6.36 -1.64 24.06
N LYS A 155 -6.59 -2.94 23.86
CA LYS A 155 -7.05 -3.83 24.93
C LYS A 155 -5.94 -4.19 25.91
N GLU A 156 -4.77 -4.60 25.42
CA GLU A 156 -3.72 -5.18 26.24
C GLU A 156 -2.83 -4.14 26.93
N THR A 157 -2.50 -3.05 26.22
CA THR A 157 -1.48 -2.08 26.69
C THR A 157 -1.84 -0.62 26.34
N PRO A 158 -3.01 -0.10 26.75
CA PRO A 158 -3.48 1.22 26.33
C PRO A 158 -2.53 2.38 26.71
N HIS A 159 -1.74 2.23 27.78
CA HIS A 159 -0.77 3.23 28.23
C HIS A 159 0.58 3.20 27.47
N GLN A 160 0.87 2.12 26.73
CA GLN A 160 2.09 1.95 25.95
C GLN A 160 1.78 1.61 24.49
N ILE A 161 0.60 2.01 24.03
CA ILE A 161 0.01 1.54 22.78
C ILE A 161 0.92 1.73 21.57
N GLU A 162 1.58 2.88 21.43
CA GLU A 162 2.46 3.15 20.30
C GLU A 162 3.67 2.22 20.30
N ARG A 163 4.22 1.89 21.48
CA ARG A 163 5.33 0.94 21.61
C ARG A 163 4.89 -0.46 21.19
N THR A 164 3.79 -0.94 21.76
CA THR A 164 3.25 -2.29 21.48
C THR A 164 2.88 -2.46 20.03
N VAL A 165 2.21 -1.47 19.44
CA VAL A 165 1.84 -1.46 18.02
C VAL A 165 3.08 -1.54 17.14
N ARG A 166 4.12 -0.74 17.38
CA ARG A 166 5.35 -0.75 16.56
C ARG A 166 6.03 -2.13 16.56
N TYR A 167 6.20 -2.74 17.74
CA TYR A 167 6.82 -4.07 17.84
C TYR A 167 5.96 -5.15 17.21
N THR A 168 4.65 -5.12 17.45
CA THR A 168 3.73 -6.11 16.89
C THR A 168 3.65 -5.99 15.36
N CYS A 169 3.59 -4.77 14.82
CA CYS A 169 3.66 -4.54 13.38
C CYS A 169 4.96 -5.10 12.79
N ARG A 170 6.12 -4.83 13.39
CA ARG A 170 7.42 -5.39 12.95
C ARG A 170 7.34 -6.92 12.86
N ASP A 171 6.84 -7.57 13.90
CA ASP A 171 6.78 -9.03 13.97
C ASP A 171 5.78 -9.60 12.95
N LYS A 172 4.60 -8.97 12.81
CA LYS A 172 3.61 -9.34 11.80
C LYS A 172 4.08 -9.11 10.37
N PHE A 173 4.83 -8.05 10.10
CA PHE A 173 5.40 -7.80 8.78
C PHE A 173 6.40 -8.88 8.38
N LYS A 174 7.19 -9.37 9.35
CA LYS A 174 8.11 -10.49 9.15
C LYS A 174 7.36 -11.81 8.93
N GLU A 175 6.43 -12.14 9.82
CA GLU A 175 5.61 -13.36 9.77
C GLU A 175 4.89 -13.49 8.42
N LYS A 176 4.23 -12.40 7.98
CA LYS A 176 3.45 -12.36 6.75
C LYS A 176 4.27 -12.05 5.49
N LYS A 177 5.60 -11.91 5.62
CA LYS A 177 6.53 -11.58 4.53
C LYS A 177 6.07 -10.37 3.70
N ILE A 178 5.65 -9.31 4.38
CA ILE A 178 4.94 -8.17 3.77
C ILE A 178 5.75 -7.48 2.68
N MET A 179 7.06 -7.32 2.86
CA MET A 179 7.93 -6.76 1.81
C MET A 179 7.84 -7.55 0.50
N LYS A 180 7.90 -8.90 0.57
CA LYS A 180 7.82 -9.76 -0.61
C LYS A 180 6.45 -9.65 -1.29
N ARG A 181 5.37 -9.57 -0.48
CA ARG A 181 4.00 -9.40 -1.00
C ARG A 181 3.82 -8.06 -1.67
N ILE A 182 4.26 -6.96 -1.06
CA ILE A 182 4.18 -5.61 -1.65
C ILE A 182 4.89 -5.56 -3.00
N ILE A 183 6.13 -6.06 -3.08
CA ILE A 183 6.90 -6.04 -4.34
C ILE A 183 6.16 -6.82 -5.44
N LYS A 184 5.60 -7.99 -5.11
CA LYS A 184 4.80 -8.77 -6.05
C LYS A 184 3.54 -8.02 -6.47
N ASP A 185 2.76 -7.55 -5.50
CA ASP A 185 1.48 -6.89 -5.75
C ASP A 185 1.65 -5.61 -6.57
N VAL A 186 2.67 -4.79 -6.30
CA VAL A 186 2.97 -3.60 -7.11
C VAL A 186 3.34 -3.99 -8.54
N LYS A 187 4.15 -5.04 -8.74
CA LYS A 187 4.49 -5.52 -10.09
C LYS A 187 3.26 -6.05 -10.82
N ASP A 188 2.46 -6.89 -10.18
CA ASP A 188 1.21 -7.43 -10.75
C ASP A 188 0.27 -6.28 -11.18
N LEU A 189 0.14 -5.24 -10.35
CA LEU A 189 -0.73 -4.09 -10.65
C LEU A 189 -0.23 -3.28 -11.87
N ILE A 190 1.08 -3.16 -12.05
CA ILE A 190 1.68 -2.33 -13.11
C ILE A 190 1.89 -3.11 -14.41
N TYR A 191 2.27 -4.38 -14.32
CA TYR A 191 2.63 -5.18 -15.49
C TYR A 191 1.57 -6.23 -15.87
N GLY A 192 0.64 -6.54 -14.97
CA GLY A 192 -0.26 -7.68 -15.09
C GLY A 192 0.31 -8.92 -14.39
N SER A 193 -0.57 -9.88 -14.04
CA SER A 193 -0.22 -11.10 -13.31
C SER A 193 0.62 -12.10 -14.11
N ASP A 194 0.56 -12.02 -15.44
CA ASP A 194 1.24 -12.94 -16.36
C ASP A 194 2.65 -12.46 -16.75
N TYR A 195 3.12 -11.36 -16.14
CA TYR A 195 4.44 -10.82 -16.39
C TYR A 195 5.51 -11.70 -15.74
N ASP A 196 6.20 -12.48 -16.56
CA ASP A 196 7.28 -13.43 -16.20
C ASP A 196 8.60 -12.77 -15.78
N GLY A 197 8.68 -11.44 -15.85
CA GLY A 197 9.89 -10.71 -15.51
C GLY A 197 10.86 -10.55 -16.67
N GLU A 198 10.50 -10.98 -17.88
CA GLU A 198 11.34 -10.73 -19.05
C GLU A 198 11.53 -9.23 -19.28
N ILE A 199 12.81 -8.88 -19.41
CA ILE A 199 13.26 -7.51 -19.57
C ILE A 199 12.85 -7.06 -20.96
N ASP A 200 11.65 -6.49 -21.09
CA ASP A 200 11.32 -5.67 -22.27
C ASP A 200 12.39 -4.58 -22.37
N THR A 201 13.25 -4.62 -23.38
CA THR A 201 14.42 -3.74 -23.46
C THR A 201 13.96 -2.31 -23.70
N PHE A 202 13.65 -1.57 -22.64
CA PHE A 202 13.74 -0.12 -22.68
C PHE A 202 15.18 0.18 -23.08
N ALA A 203 15.38 0.86 -24.20
CA ALA A 203 16.69 1.21 -24.70
C ALA A 203 17.45 1.95 -23.59
N GLU A 204 18.33 1.24 -22.88
CA GLU A 204 19.17 1.83 -21.85
C GLU A 204 20.01 2.92 -22.49
N GLY A 205 19.66 4.18 -22.20
CA GLY A 205 20.48 5.35 -22.51
C GLY A 205 20.81 5.59 -23.99
N ARG A 206 19.99 5.11 -24.93
CA ARG A 206 20.19 5.32 -26.39
C ARG A 206 19.14 6.13 -27.11
N ASP A 207 18.35 6.93 -26.38
CA ASP A 207 17.71 8.10 -27.00
C ASP A 207 18.74 9.25 -27.03
N VAL A 208 19.52 9.16 -28.09
CA VAL A 208 20.35 10.21 -28.67
C VAL A 208 19.58 11.51 -28.66
N ALA A 209 20.23 12.57 -28.18
CA ALA A 209 19.93 13.98 -28.40
C ALA A 209 18.62 14.25 -29.14
N VAL A 210 17.62 14.75 -28.41
CA VAL A 210 16.57 15.57 -29.04
C VAL A 210 17.29 16.79 -29.61
N SER A 211 17.68 16.71 -30.88
CA SER A 211 18.14 17.85 -31.65
C SER A 211 16.97 18.81 -31.80
N TYR A 212 17.10 19.98 -31.15
CA TYR A 212 16.28 21.16 -31.43
C TYR A 212 16.41 21.59 -32.88
#